data_AF-A0A1C4QXH9-F1
#
_entry.id   AF-A0A1C4QXH9-F1
#
_cell.length_a   1.000
_cell.length_b   1.000
_cell.length_c   1.000
_cell.angle_alpha   90.00
_cell.angle_beta   90.00
_cell.angle_gamma   90.00
#
_symmetry.space_group_name_H-M   'P 1'
#
loop_
_entity.id
_entity.type
_entity.pdbx_description
1 polymer ?
#
loop_
_entity_poly.entity_id
_entity_poly.type
_entity_poly.pdbx_seq_one_letter_code
_entity_poly.pdbx_strand_id
1 'polypeptide(L)'
;MLRVAVVGSGPSGVYTAQALLNQSLVPEVRVHVLDRLPTPYGLVRYGVAPDHEKIKSLQNSLRAVLEDERVTFVGNVQIGGADGVPPARLAELYHAVVYCVGAAADRPLSVPGEELPGSYSATRFVSWYSAHPDIAPDGFALQARSAVVIGVGNVAVDVARILARGADELRATDVPRAALGALAGSRVREVHIAGRRGPSQARFTTKELRELGALPGARIVVDPAELALDPAYAAQEGLPLPAVVRRNLEVLRGWSALGEPGVADAVRRIRLRFFLRPVELLERGGRVAGVRFARTVPDGAGGVQDTGVYEDVEAQLVLRAVGYRGVELPGLPFDAVRGTVPHAAGRVLRDGAPSPGEYVAGWIKRGPTGVIGSNRSCAKETVASLIEDVPLLARRPAAEDPLAVLRAWGLRPVEWDGWLSIERAEEALGRSLGRGPVKIPDWQGLLAAARGASG
;
A
#
# COMPACT_ATOMS: atom_id res chain seq x y z
N MET A 1 29.35 -14.72 -15.24
CA MET A 1 28.01 -14.07 -15.18
C MET A 1 27.03 -14.77 -14.23
N LEU A 2 26.46 -14.01 -13.30
CA LEU A 2 25.29 -14.37 -12.48
C LEU A 2 24.05 -13.64 -13.03
N ARG A 3 22.94 -14.37 -13.18
CA ARG A 3 21.68 -13.84 -13.72
C ARG A 3 20.57 -14.02 -12.69
N VAL A 4 19.94 -12.92 -12.28
CA VAL A 4 18.96 -12.89 -11.18
C VAL A 4 17.64 -12.31 -11.66
N ALA A 5 16.54 -12.98 -11.36
CA ALA A 5 15.20 -12.42 -11.47
C ALA A 5 14.79 -11.77 -10.14
N VAL A 6 14.23 -10.57 -10.21
CA VAL A 6 13.58 -9.91 -9.09
C VAL A 6 12.10 -9.76 -9.43
N VAL A 7 11.22 -10.43 -8.67
CA VAL A 7 9.78 -10.47 -8.95
C VAL A 7 9.06 -9.40 -8.14
N GLY A 8 8.61 -8.34 -8.82
CA GLY A 8 7.99 -7.15 -8.27
C GLY A 8 8.92 -5.94 -8.35
N SER A 9 8.44 -4.86 -8.95
CA SER A 9 9.19 -3.61 -9.20
C SER A 9 8.92 -2.49 -8.19
N GLY A 10 8.30 -2.82 -7.06
CA GLY A 10 8.17 -1.91 -5.92
C GLY A 10 9.52 -1.60 -5.26
N PRO A 11 9.56 -0.76 -4.21
CA PRO A 11 10.81 -0.37 -3.57
C PRO A 11 11.71 -1.52 -3.13
N SER A 12 11.14 -2.62 -2.63
CA SER A 12 11.94 -3.80 -2.26
C SER A 12 12.62 -4.44 -3.46
N GLY A 13 11.93 -4.55 -4.60
CA GLY A 13 12.52 -5.10 -5.82
C GLY A 13 13.64 -4.24 -6.36
N VAL A 14 13.38 -2.94 -6.48
CA VAL A 14 14.38 -2.00 -6.99
C VAL A 14 15.58 -1.88 -6.03
N TYR A 15 15.37 -1.89 -4.71
CA TYR A 15 16.49 -1.91 -3.75
C TYR A 15 17.26 -3.24 -3.75
N THR A 16 16.61 -4.37 -4.05
CA THR A 16 17.30 -5.65 -4.28
C THR A 16 18.17 -5.57 -5.52
N ALA A 17 17.64 -5.05 -6.65
CA ALA A 17 18.43 -4.82 -7.85
C ALA A 17 19.63 -3.91 -7.56
N GLN A 18 19.40 -2.75 -6.92
CA GLN A 18 20.46 -1.83 -6.52
C GLN A 18 21.54 -2.51 -5.65
N ALA A 19 21.15 -3.33 -4.69
CA ALA A 19 22.10 -4.03 -3.83
C ALA A 19 22.93 -5.08 -4.60
N LEU A 20 22.33 -5.76 -5.58
CA LEU A 20 23.04 -6.67 -6.50
C LEU A 20 24.03 -5.93 -7.43
N LEU A 21 23.75 -4.68 -7.78
CA LEU A 21 24.65 -3.84 -8.58
C LEU A 21 25.84 -3.29 -7.78
N ASN A 22 25.63 -3.07 -6.48
CA ASN A 22 26.60 -2.40 -5.60
C ASN A 22 27.54 -3.37 -4.86
N GLN A 23 27.29 -4.67 -4.93
CA GLN A 23 28.22 -5.67 -4.40
C GLN A 23 29.45 -5.78 -5.33
N SER A 24 30.60 -6.21 -4.77
CA SER A 24 31.88 -6.29 -5.49
C SER A 24 32.46 -7.71 -5.58
N LEU A 25 31.76 -8.72 -5.05
CA LEU A 25 32.24 -10.10 -4.95
C LEU A 25 31.99 -10.90 -6.23
N VAL A 26 30.91 -10.58 -6.95
CA VAL A 26 30.55 -11.19 -8.23
C VAL A 26 30.75 -10.16 -9.34
N PRO A 27 31.71 -10.38 -10.25
CA PRO A 27 32.11 -9.36 -11.22
C PRO A 27 31.04 -9.06 -12.28
N GLU A 28 30.26 -10.07 -12.68
CA GLU A 28 29.24 -9.94 -13.71
C GLU A 28 27.87 -10.34 -13.17
N VAL A 29 26.99 -9.36 -12.96
CA VAL A 29 25.60 -9.58 -12.56
C VAL A 29 24.66 -8.94 -13.57
N ARG A 30 23.65 -9.69 -14.04
CA ARG A 30 22.52 -9.19 -14.82
C ARG A 30 21.23 -9.42 -14.04
N VAL A 31 20.40 -8.39 -13.96
CA VAL A 31 19.16 -8.41 -13.18
C VAL A 31 17.97 -8.15 -14.10
N HIS A 32 17.00 -9.06 -14.13
CA HIS A 32 15.69 -8.77 -14.70
C HIS A 32 14.73 -8.43 -13.55
N VAL A 33 14.08 -7.27 -13.61
CA VAL A 33 13.04 -6.87 -12.66
C VAL A 33 11.69 -7.11 -13.32
N LEU A 34 11.07 -8.23 -12.98
CA LEU A 34 9.79 -8.66 -13.54
C LEU A 34 8.66 -8.00 -12.76
N ASP A 35 7.64 -7.50 -13.45
CA ASP A 35 6.41 -7.03 -12.81
C ASP A 35 5.19 -7.51 -13.57
N ARG A 36 4.13 -7.78 -12.82
CA ARG A 36 2.82 -8.11 -13.36
C ARG A 36 2.23 -6.94 -14.14
N LEU A 37 2.44 -5.72 -13.65
CA LEU A 37 1.97 -4.50 -14.30
C LEU A 37 2.95 -4.08 -15.40
N PRO A 38 2.48 -3.41 -16.46
CA PRO A 38 3.35 -2.80 -17.45
C PRO A 38 4.06 -1.54 -16.93
N THR A 39 3.70 -1.07 -15.72
CA THR A 39 4.26 0.12 -15.07
C THR A 39 5.02 -0.26 -13.79
N PRO A 40 6.19 0.32 -13.53
CA PRO A 40 7.00 -0.02 -12.36
C PRO A 40 6.53 0.69 -11.07
N TYR A 41 7.33 0.51 -10.01
CA TYR A 41 7.30 1.24 -8.72
C TYR A 41 6.27 0.78 -7.68
N GLY A 42 5.36 -0.13 -8.03
CA GLY A 42 4.39 -0.71 -7.09
C GLY A 42 3.64 0.35 -6.28
N LEU A 43 3.63 0.22 -4.95
CA LEU A 43 2.92 1.16 -4.07
C LEU A 43 3.46 2.59 -4.07
N VAL A 44 4.67 2.86 -4.59
CA VAL A 44 5.10 4.27 -4.78
C VAL A 44 4.26 4.93 -5.88
N ARG A 45 3.83 4.17 -6.88
CA ARG A 45 2.91 4.62 -7.93
C ARG A 45 1.45 4.48 -7.51
N TYR A 46 1.07 3.36 -6.90
CA TYR A 46 -0.34 2.99 -6.68
C TYR A 46 -0.84 3.07 -5.23
N GLY A 47 0.04 3.37 -4.27
CA GLY A 47 -0.29 3.43 -2.84
C GLY A 47 -0.09 4.80 -2.20
N VAL A 48 1.00 5.49 -2.56
CA VAL A 48 1.30 6.84 -2.06
C VAL A 48 0.24 7.81 -2.55
N ALA A 49 -0.41 8.48 -1.61
CA ALA A 49 -1.48 9.42 -1.89
C ALA A 49 -1.06 10.50 -2.92
N PRO A 50 -1.99 10.97 -3.77
CA PRO A 50 -1.69 11.92 -4.83
C PRO A 50 -1.11 13.25 -4.34
N ASP A 51 -1.49 13.68 -3.14
CA ASP A 51 -1.02 14.91 -2.51
C ASP A 51 0.32 14.75 -1.75
N HIS A 52 0.94 13.56 -1.79
CA HIS A 52 2.26 13.29 -1.22
C HIS A 52 3.39 13.38 -2.25
N GLU A 53 3.48 14.49 -2.99
CA GLU A 53 4.45 14.69 -4.08
C GLU A 53 5.90 14.46 -3.66
N LYS A 54 6.30 14.90 -2.45
CA LYS A 54 7.65 14.67 -1.91
C LYS A 54 8.01 13.20 -1.73
N ILE A 55 7.02 12.33 -1.48
CA ILE A 55 7.25 10.88 -1.36
C ILE A 55 7.27 10.28 -2.76
N LYS A 56 6.46 10.79 -3.70
CA LYS A 56 6.44 10.35 -5.09
C LYS A 56 7.75 10.67 -5.84
N SER A 57 8.44 11.74 -5.49
CA SER A 57 9.76 12.05 -6.08
C SER A 57 10.81 10.96 -5.86
N LEU A 58 10.59 10.03 -4.91
CA LEU A 58 11.41 8.83 -4.77
C LEU A 58 11.43 7.96 -6.04
N GLN A 59 10.41 8.05 -6.90
CA GLN A 59 10.42 7.39 -8.21
C GLN A 59 11.67 7.74 -9.02
N ASN A 60 12.22 8.95 -8.90
CA ASN A 60 13.44 9.35 -9.60
C ASN A 60 14.65 8.51 -9.15
N SER A 61 14.78 8.25 -7.85
CA SER A 61 15.84 7.38 -7.34
C SER A 61 15.64 5.92 -7.72
N LEU A 62 14.39 5.45 -7.85
CA LEU A 62 14.10 4.09 -8.29
C LEU A 62 14.34 3.92 -9.80
N ARG A 63 13.98 4.94 -10.58
CA ARG A 63 14.21 5.06 -12.02
C ARG A 63 15.69 4.90 -12.36
N ALA A 64 16.57 5.64 -11.68
CA ALA A 64 18.01 5.58 -11.92
C ALA A 64 18.59 4.15 -11.80
N VAL A 65 17.98 3.29 -10.98
CA VAL A 65 18.38 1.87 -10.86
C VAL A 65 17.85 1.03 -12.02
N LEU A 66 16.61 1.29 -12.46
CA LEU A 66 15.99 0.58 -13.58
C LEU A 66 16.58 0.98 -14.93
N GLU A 67 17.27 2.13 -15.02
CA GLU A 67 17.98 2.62 -16.20
C GLU A 67 19.45 2.14 -16.28
N ASP A 68 19.99 1.45 -15.26
CA ASP A 68 21.32 0.86 -15.31
C ASP A 68 21.37 -0.26 -16.37
N GLU A 69 22.39 -0.30 -17.22
CA GLU A 69 22.55 -1.27 -18.32
C GLU A 69 22.62 -2.74 -17.88
N ARG A 70 22.85 -3.00 -16.59
CA ARG A 70 22.83 -4.36 -16.00
C ARG A 70 21.43 -4.76 -15.54
N VAL A 71 20.46 -3.85 -15.59
CA VAL A 71 19.08 -4.06 -15.20
C VAL A 71 18.17 -4.00 -16.42
N THR A 72 17.25 -4.94 -16.51
CA THR A 72 16.18 -4.92 -17.51
C THR A 72 14.84 -4.98 -16.80
N PHE A 73 14.02 -3.94 -16.96
CA PHE A 73 12.63 -3.98 -16.52
C PHE A 73 11.80 -4.84 -17.48
N VAL A 74 10.97 -5.73 -16.92
CA VAL A 74 10.16 -6.69 -17.66
C VAL A 74 8.74 -6.68 -17.09
N GLY A 75 7.96 -5.67 -17.47
CA GLY A 75 6.56 -5.52 -17.08
C GLY A 75 5.62 -6.45 -17.84
N ASN A 76 4.35 -6.48 -17.45
CA ASN A 76 3.31 -7.35 -18.04
C ASN A 76 3.68 -8.86 -18.01
N VAL A 77 4.39 -9.28 -16.97
CA VAL A 77 4.74 -10.68 -16.71
C VAL A 77 4.26 -11.06 -15.31
N GLN A 78 3.09 -11.68 -15.27
CA GLN A 78 2.53 -12.27 -14.06
C GLN A 78 3.34 -13.51 -13.66
N ILE A 79 3.92 -13.49 -12.46
CA ILE A 79 4.45 -14.69 -11.82
C ILE A 79 3.40 -15.23 -10.86
N GLY A 80 3.16 -16.55 -10.91
CA GLY A 80 2.13 -17.27 -10.18
C GLY A 80 0.69 -16.82 -10.50
N GLY A 81 -0.28 -17.37 -9.77
CA GLY A 81 -1.71 -17.24 -10.11
C GLY A 81 -2.15 -18.28 -11.14
N ALA A 82 -3.44 -18.29 -11.49
CA ALA A 82 -4.03 -19.30 -12.38
C ALA A 82 -3.43 -19.25 -13.81
N ASP A 83 -3.18 -18.03 -14.32
CA ASP A 83 -2.74 -17.80 -15.70
C ASP A 83 -1.30 -17.26 -15.80
N GLY A 84 -0.55 -17.24 -14.69
CA GLY A 84 0.80 -16.69 -14.64
C GLY A 84 1.90 -17.74 -14.80
N VAL A 85 3.13 -17.27 -14.98
CA VAL A 85 4.33 -18.14 -15.03
C VAL A 85 4.55 -18.77 -13.65
N PRO A 86 4.56 -20.10 -13.52
CA PRO A 86 4.83 -20.74 -12.23
C PRO A 86 6.22 -20.36 -11.70
N PRO A 87 6.37 -20.10 -10.38
CA PRO A 87 7.66 -19.80 -9.76
C PRO A 87 8.79 -20.78 -10.15
N ALA A 88 8.46 -22.08 -10.23
CA ALA A 88 9.41 -23.12 -10.62
C ALA A 88 9.99 -22.94 -12.03
N ARG A 89 9.24 -22.35 -12.97
CA ARG A 89 9.74 -22.10 -14.34
C ARG A 89 10.78 -20.97 -14.38
N LEU A 90 10.76 -20.05 -13.42
CA LEU A 90 11.81 -19.02 -13.33
C LEU A 90 13.17 -19.62 -12.99
N ALA A 91 13.20 -20.74 -12.27
CA ALA A 91 14.44 -21.45 -11.96
C ALA A 91 15.12 -22.06 -13.21
N GLU A 92 14.40 -22.20 -14.34
CA GLU A 92 14.97 -22.60 -15.64
C GLU A 92 15.68 -21.43 -16.33
N LEU A 93 15.28 -20.20 -16.02
CA LEU A 93 15.74 -18.98 -16.72
C LEU A 93 16.85 -18.25 -15.95
N TYR A 94 16.86 -18.37 -14.63
CA TYR A 94 17.70 -17.56 -13.75
C TYR A 94 18.44 -18.44 -12.74
N HIS A 95 19.68 -18.05 -12.42
CA HIS A 95 20.47 -18.71 -11.38
C HIS A 95 19.81 -18.54 -10.01
N ALA A 96 19.19 -17.37 -9.78
CA ALA A 96 18.44 -17.07 -8.57
C ALA A 96 17.21 -16.18 -8.86
N VAL A 97 16.20 -16.29 -7.99
CA VAL A 97 14.96 -15.52 -8.01
C VAL A 97 14.74 -14.89 -6.64
N VAL A 98 14.50 -13.58 -6.61
CA VAL A 98 14.14 -12.84 -5.39
C VAL A 98 12.70 -12.36 -5.49
N TYR A 99 11.80 -12.93 -4.68
CA TYR A 99 10.40 -12.54 -4.64
C TYR A 99 10.22 -11.28 -3.77
N CYS A 100 9.77 -10.22 -4.42
CA CYS A 100 9.55 -8.88 -3.89
C CYS A 100 8.07 -8.45 -4.08
N VAL A 101 7.14 -9.42 -4.04
CA VAL A 101 5.72 -9.27 -4.41
C VAL A 101 4.87 -8.44 -3.42
N GLY A 102 5.47 -7.97 -2.33
CA GLY A 102 4.80 -7.10 -1.36
C GLY A 102 3.70 -7.80 -0.58
N ALA A 103 2.65 -7.05 -0.24
CA ALA A 103 1.47 -7.54 0.46
C ALA A 103 0.24 -6.93 -0.21
N ALA A 104 -0.35 -7.65 -1.16
CA ALA A 104 -1.37 -7.12 -2.07
C ALA A 104 -2.81 -7.19 -1.51
N ALA A 105 -3.05 -8.02 -0.50
CA ALA A 105 -4.38 -8.17 0.10
C ALA A 105 -4.53 -7.35 1.39
N ASP A 106 -5.77 -7.25 1.85
CA ASP A 106 -6.14 -6.66 3.13
C ASP A 106 -6.33 -7.71 4.20
N ARG A 107 -6.18 -7.29 5.46
CA ARG A 107 -6.69 -8.08 6.57
C ARG A 107 -8.21 -7.95 6.66
N PRO A 108 -8.96 -9.07 6.70
CA PRO A 108 -10.39 -9.01 6.95
C PRO A 108 -10.64 -8.49 8.38
N LEU A 109 -11.80 -7.86 8.58
CA LEU A 109 -12.32 -7.59 9.92
C LEU A 109 -12.86 -8.85 10.57
N SER A 110 -13.35 -9.79 9.76
CA SER A 110 -14.00 -11.03 10.17
C SER A 110 -15.20 -10.77 11.07
N VAL A 111 -16.08 -9.83 10.65
CA VAL A 111 -17.32 -9.47 11.35
C VAL A 111 -18.53 -9.63 10.43
N PRO A 112 -19.74 -9.88 10.97
CA PRO A 112 -20.95 -9.90 10.16
C PRO A 112 -21.14 -8.60 9.37
N GLY A 113 -21.62 -8.72 8.13
CA GLY A 113 -21.85 -7.59 7.22
C GLY A 113 -20.60 -7.05 6.52
N GLU A 114 -19.41 -7.63 6.72
CA GLU A 114 -18.16 -7.17 6.08
C GLU A 114 -18.26 -7.04 4.54
N GLU A 115 -19.00 -7.95 3.89
CA GLU A 115 -19.18 -8.01 2.44
C GLU A 115 -20.36 -7.17 1.91
N LEU A 116 -21.04 -6.39 2.76
CA LEU A 116 -22.16 -5.53 2.33
C LEU A 116 -21.68 -4.48 1.30
N PRO A 117 -22.47 -4.19 0.24
CA PRO A 117 -22.16 -3.10 -0.66
C PRO A 117 -22.04 -1.77 0.09
N GLY A 118 -20.94 -1.06 -0.16
CA GLY A 118 -20.53 0.12 0.61
C GLY A 118 -19.43 -0.17 1.65
N SER A 119 -19.09 -1.44 1.90
CA SER A 119 -17.97 -1.85 2.73
C SER A 119 -16.80 -2.28 1.85
N TYR A 120 -15.69 -1.55 1.91
CA TYR A 120 -14.51 -1.78 1.08
C TYR A 120 -13.24 -1.75 1.92
N SER A 121 -12.17 -2.38 1.43
CA SER A 121 -10.86 -2.09 2.01
C SER A 121 -10.38 -0.69 1.65
N ALA A 122 -9.60 -0.10 2.56
CA ALA A 122 -8.97 1.18 2.30
C ALA A 122 -8.00 1.10 1.12
N THR A 123 -7.35 -0.05 0.91
CA THR A 123 -6.39 -0.25 -0.18
C THR A 123 -7.07 -0.30 -1.55
N ARG A 124 -8.30 -0.84 -1.63
CA ARG A 124 -9.13 -0.75 -2.85
C ARG A 124 -9.47 0.70 -3.18
N PHE A 125 -9.83 1.50 -2.16
CA PHE A 125 -10.08 2.93 -2.35
C PHE A 125 -8.81 3.70 -2.77
N VAL A 126 -7.66 3.38 -2.15
CA VAL A 126 -6.35 3.93 -2.53
C VAL A 126 -6.00 3.59 -3.98
N SER A 127 -6.18 2.33 -4.36
CA SER A 127 -5.90 1.82 -5.69
C SER A 127 -6.77 2.50 -6.75
N TRP A 128 -8.05 2.75 -6.43
CA TRP A 128 -8.99 3.48 -7.29
C TRP A 128 -8.49 4.91 -7.59
N TYR A 129 -8.27 5.74 -6.57
CA TYR A 129 -7.83 7.11 -6.82
C TYR A 129 -6.38 7.20 -7.34
N SER A 130 -5.61 6.12 -7.21
CA SER A 130 -4.24 6.02 -7.71
C SER A 130 -4.15 5.39 -9.12
N ALA A 131 -5.29 5.09 -9.74
CA ALA A 131 -5.41 4.54 -11.10
C ALA A 131 -4.79 3.14 -11.28
N HIS A 132 -4.88 2.27 -10.27
CA HIS A 132 -4.45 0.88 -10.41
C HIS A 132 -5.38 0.12 -11.37
N PRO A 133 -4.86 -0.56 -12.41
CA PRO A 133 -5.67 -1.04 -13.53
C PRO A 133 -6.61 -2.21 -13.21
N ASP A 134 -6.42 -2.88 -12.06
CA ASP A 134 -7.38 -3.89 -11.56
C ASP A 134 -8.66 -3.28 -10.97
N ILE A 135 -8.66 -1.97 -10.69
CA ILE A 135 -9.80 -1.30 -10.09
C ILE A 135 -10.52 -0.51 -11.17
N ALA A 136 -11.81 -0.80 -11.34
CA ALA A 136 -12.66 -0.06 -12.27
C ALA A 136 -12.58 1.45 -12.01
N PRO A 137 -12.37 2.29 -13.04
CA PRO A 137 -12.22 3.75 -12.89
C PRO A 137 -13.44 4.43 -12.23
N ASP A 138 -14.63 3.86 -12.41
CA ASP A 138 -15.93 4.29 -11.87
C ASP A 138 -16.33 3.53 -10.60
N GLY A 139 -15.39 2.83 -9.95
CA GLY A 139 -15.65 1.95 -8.81
C GLY A 139 -16.22 2.63 -7.55
N PHE A 140 -16.20 3.97 -7.47
CA PHE A 140 -16.74 4.72 -6.33
C PHE A 140 -17.52 5.95 -6.80
N ALA A 141 -18.82 6.01 -6.48
CA ALA A 141 -19.69 7.14 -6.76
C ALA A 141 -19.75 8.21 -5.65
N LEU A 142 -19.24 7.89 -4.45
CA LEU A 142 -19.14 8.78 -3.27
C LEU A 142 -20.43 9.53 -2.88
N GLN A 143 -21.58 8.87 -3.02
CA GLN A 143 -22.90 9.42 -2.66
C GLN A 143 -23.23 9.30 -1.16
N ALA A 144 -22.37 8.67 -0.36
CA ALA A 144 -22.51 8.58 1.08
C ALA A 144 -22.42 9.97 1.74
N ARG A 145 -23.19 10.20 2.82
CA ARG A 145 -23.06 11.42 3.64
C ARG A 145 -22.07 11.24 4.78
N SER A 146 -22.02 10.04 5.34
CA SER A 146 -21.10 9.63 6.40
C SER A 146 -20.27 8.43 5.97
N ALA A 147 -18.98 8.47 6.30
CA ALA A 147 -18.05 7.36 6.12
C ALA A 147 -17.39 6.96 7.44
N VAL A 148 -17.15 5.66 7.63
CA VAL A 148 -16.36 5.12 8.73
C VAL A 148 -15.09 4.49 8.18
N VAL A 149 -13.94 4.93 8.65
CA VAL A 149 -12.62 4.37 8.37
C VAL A 149 -12.16 3.59 9.60
N ILE A 150 -11.98 2.28 9.48
CA ILE A 150 -11.60 1.41 10.60
C ILE A 150 -10.08 1.24 10.60
N GLY A 151 -9.41 1.77 11.61
CA GLY A 151 -7.96 1.76 11.77
C GLY A 151 -7.41 3.16 12.05
N VAL A 152 -6.30 3.22 12.80
CA VAL A 152 -5.63 4.48 13.20
C VAL A 152 -4.17 4.49 12.77
N GLY A 153 -3.94 4.21 11.48
CA GLY A 153 -2.63 4.28 10.83
C GLY A 153 -2.60 5.31 9.69
N ASN A 154 -1.43 5.52 9.07
CA ASN A 154 -1.28 6.52 7.99
C ASN A 154 -2.24 6.29 6.81
N VAL A 155 -2.51 5.03 6.42
CA VAL A 155 -3.48 4.74 5.36
C VAL A 155 -4.89 5.22 5.72
N ALA A 156 -5.29 5.09 6.99
CA ALA A 156 -6.60 5.59 7.45
C ALA A 156 -6.67 7.11 7.36
N VAL A 157 -5.56 7.79 7.71
CA VAL A 157 -5.42 9.25 7.56
C VAL A 157 -5.46 9.67 6.09
N ASP A 158 -4.77 8.95 5.21
CA ASP A 158 -4.74 9.22 3.77
C ASP A 158 -6.14 9.12 3.14
N VAL A 159 -6.87 8.04 3.41
CA VAL A 159 -8.23 7.89 2.84
C VAL A 159 -9.20 8.92 3.42
N ALA A 160 -9.11 9.24 4.71
CA ALA A 160 -9.93 10.29 5.31
C ALA A 160 -9.62 11.67 4.71
N ARG A 161 -8.33 11.96 4.48
CA ARG A 161 -7.88 13.19 3.84
C ARG A 161 -8.40 13.30 2.41
N ILE A 162 -8.31 12.24 1.60
CA ILE A 162 -8.83 12.23 0.23
C ILE A 162 -10.35 12.40 0.21
N LEU A 163 -11.10 11.75 1.12
CA LEU A 163 -12.55 11.95 1.25
C LEU A 163 -12.91 13.39 1.65
N ALA A 164 -12.01 14.09 2.34
CA ALA A 164 -12.24 15.44 2.85
C ALA A 164 -11.78 16.56 1.91
N ARG A 165 -10.91 16.28 0.93
CA ARG A 165 -10.44 17.26 -0.05
C ARG A 165 -11.46 17.55 -1.14
N GLY A 166 -11.43 18.79 -1.64
CA GLY A 166 -12.13 19.17 -2.87
C GLY A 166 -11.39 18.71 -4.12
N ALA A 167 -12.12 18.60 -5.24
CA ALA A 167 -11.53 18.24 -6.52
C ALA A 167 -10.50 19.27 -7.01
N ASP A 168 -10.68 20.56 -6.72
CA ASP A 168 -9.74 21.60 -7.15
C ASP A 168 -8.35 21.42 -6.51
N GLU A 169 -8.29 21.00 -5.24
CA GLU A 169 -7.03 20.69 -4.54
C GLU A 169 -6.28 19.52 -5.17
N LEU A 170 -7.02 18.56 -5.75
CA LEU A 170 -6.45 17.36 -6.37
C LEU A 170 -6.25 17.51 -7.88
N ARG A 171 -6.76 18.57 -8.50
CA ARG A 171 -6.68 18.80 -9.95
C ARG A 171 -5.23 18.90 -10.46
N ALA A 172 -4.33 19.44 -9.64
CA ALA A 172 -2.91 19.56 -9.98
C ALA A 172 -2.15 18.22 -9.91
N THR A 173 -2.74 17.18 -9.29
CA THR A 173 -2.10 15.88 -9.07
C THR A 173 -2.36 14.91 -10.22
N ASP A 174 -1.82 13.69 -10.11
CA ASP A 174 -1.94 12.59 -11.08
C ASP A 174 -3.25 11.78 -10.99
N VAL A 175 -4.22 12.20 -10.16
CA VAL A 175 -5.52 11.52 -9.98
C VAL A 175 -6.25 11.38 -11.33
N PRO A 176 -6.77 10.17 -11.66
CA PRO A 176 -7.46 9.93 -12.92
C PRO A 176 -8.77 10.73 -12.98
N ARG A 177 -9.20 11.09 -14.19
CA ARG A 177 -10.38 11.95 -14.42
C ARG A 177 -11.65 11.41 -13.74
N ALA A 178 -11.89 10.10 -13.81
CA ALA A 178 -13.07 9.47 -13.21
C ALA A 178 -13.10 9.66 -11.69
N ALA A 179 -11.97 9.39 -11.00
CA ALA A 179 -11.88 9.58 -9.56
C ALA A 179 -12.01 11.05 -9.16
N LEU A 180 -11.39 11.96 -9.92
CA LEU A 180 -11.52 13.40 -9.70
C LEU A 180 -12.98 13.86 -9.83
N GLY A 181 -13.71 13.36 -10.82
CA GLY A 181 -15.14 13.65 -11.01
C GLY A 181 -16.01 13.12 -9.86
N ALA A 182 -15.75 11.90 -9.38
CA ALA A 182 -16.44 11.35 -8.22
C ALA A 182 -16.17 12.14 -6.93
N LEU A 183 -14.93 12.60 -6.73
CA LEU A 183 -14.56 13.45 -5.60
C LEU A 183 -15.23 14.83 -5.69
N ALA A 184 -15.34 15.41 -6.89
CA ALA A 184 -16.07 16.65 -7.12
C ALA A 184 -17.57 16.51 -6.77
N GLY A 185 -18.17 15.37 -7.11
CA GLY A 185 -19.56 15.04 -6.80
C GLY A 185 -19.81 14.46 -5.39
N SER A 186 -18.77 14.37 -4.55
CA SER A 186 -18.84 13.69 -3.25
C SER A 186 -19.83 14.35 -2.28
N ARG A 187 -20.73 13.54 -1.72
CA ARG A 187 -21.69 13.95 -0.68
C ARG A 187 -21.16 13.74 0.73
N VAL A 188 -19.95 13.21 0.89
CA VAL A 188 -19.36 12.93 2.20
C VAL A 188 -19.13 14.23 2.95
N ARG A 189 -19.68 14.32 4.17
CA ARG A 189 -19.56 15.46 5.08
C ARG A 189 -19.04 15.06 6.46
N GLU A 190 -19.23 13.81 6.84
CA GLU A 190 -18.74 13.24 8.10
C GLU A 190 -17.82 12.04 7.79
N VAL A 191 -16.64 12.01 8.42
CA VAL A 191 -15.71 10.88 8.35
C VAL A 191 -15.31 10.49 9.77
N HIS A 192 -15.60 9.26 10.19
CA HIS A 192 -15.17 8.72 11.47
C HIS A 192 -13.93 7.84 11.26
N ILE A 193 -12.80 8.20 11.84
CA ILE A 193 -11.62 7.32 11.90
C ILE A 193 -11.65 6.61 13.26
N ALA A 194 -11.93 5.32 13.26
CA ALA A 194 -12.16 4.54 14.49
C ALA A 194 -11.01 3.59 14.80
N GLY A 195 -10.47 3.68 16.02
CA GLY A 195 -9.45 2.78 16.56
C GLY A 195 -9.97 1.95 17.73
N ARG A 196 -9.66 0.65 17.75
CA ARG A 196 -10.03 -0.25 18.87
C ARG A 196 -9.26 -0.02 20.17
N ARG A 197 -8.17 0.75 20.12
CA ARG A 197 -7.29 1.09 21.26
C ARG A 197 -7.26 2.61 21.45
N GLY A 198 -6.52 3.06 22.45
CA GLY A 198 -6.31 4.47 22.74
C GLY A 198 -5.37 5.20 21.77
N PRO A 199 -5.33 6.54 21.87
CA PRO A 199 -4.48 7.42 21.07
C PRO A 199 -2.99 7.14 21.20
N SER A 200 -2.48 6.69 22.35
CA SER A 200 -1.06 6.40 22.53
C SER A 200 -0.60 5.17 21.73
N GLN A 201 -1.51 4.25 21.41
CA GLN A 201 -1.25 3.06 20.60
C GLN A 201 -1.55 3.25 19.12
N ALA A 202 -1.95 4.45 18.69
CA ALA A 202 -2.17 4.76 17.30
C ALA A 202 -0.86 4.65 16.49
N ARG A 203 -0.99 4.27 15.21
CA ARG A 203 0.14 3.99 14.32
C ARG A 203 0.36 5.08 13.27
N PHE A 204 -0.46 6.12 13.25
CA PHE A 204 -0.19 7.29 12.42
C PHE A 204 1.05 8.04 12.93
N THR A 205 1.75 8.71 12.03
CA THR A 205 2.89 9.56 12.37
C THR A 205 2.47 11.02 12.53
N THR A 206 3.28 11.80 13.27
CA THR A 206 2.93 13.18 13.64
C THR A 206 2.75 14.09 12.43
N LYS A 207 3.50 13.85 11.36
CA LYS A 207 3.42 14.63 10.12
C LYS A 207 2.01 14.52 9.51
N GLU A 208 1.53 13.29 9.37
CA GLU A 208 0.25 12.93 8.75
C GLU A 208 -0.92 13.46 9.57
N LEU A 209 -0.81 13.44 10.92
CA LEU A 209 -1.77 14.14 11.77
C LEU A 209 -1.78 15.65 11.53
N ARG A 210 -0.62 16.31 11.49
CA ARG A 210 -0.55 17.76 11.26
C ARG A 210 -1.12 18.14 9.89
N GLU A 211 -0.84 17.34 8.87
CA GLU A 211 -1.41 17.51 7.52
C GLU A 211 -2.93 17.33 7.52
N LEU A 212 -3.46 16.35 8.27
CA LEU A 212 -4.90 16.16 8.46
C LEU A 212 -5.55 17.40 9.12
N GLY A 213 -4.93 17.96 10.16
CA GLY A 213 -5.42 19.14 10.86
C GLY A 213 -5.30 20.45 10.09
N ALA A 214 -4.49 20.49 9.03
CA ALA A 214 -4.28 21.67 8.19
C ALA A 214 -5.21 21.71 6.97
N LEU A 215 -6.18 20.79 6.86
CA LEU A 215 -7.09 20.73 5.72
C LEU A 215 -8.03 21.95 5.70
N PRO A 216 -8.00 22.79 4.64
CA PRO A 216 -8.76 24.04 4.61
C PRO A 216 -10.29 23.87 4.73
N GLY A 217 -10.82 22.75 4.23
CA GLY A 217 -12.26 22.45 4.18
C GLY A 217 -12.73 21.42 5.21
N ALA A 218 -11.89 21.07 6.20
CA ALA A 218 -12.24 20.06 7.19
C ALA A 218 -11.87 20.48 8.62
N ARG A 219 -12.72 20.11 9.57
CA ARG A 219 -12.46 20.26 11.00
C ARG A 219 -12.27 18.90 11.65
N ILE A 220 -11.19 18.80 12.42
CA ILE A 220 -10.89 17.60 13.19
C ILE A 220 -11.58 17.70 14.54
N VAL A 221 -12.26 16.63 14.91
CA VAL A 221 -13.03 16.53 16.14
C VAL A 221 -12.53 15.32 16.92
N VAL A 222 -12.24 15.52 18.20
CA VAL A 222 -11.75 14.47 19.10
C VAL A 222 -12.45 14.63 20.43
N ASP A 223 -13.06 13.56 20.92
CA ASP A 223 -13.78 13.57 22.19
C ASP A 223 -12.78 13.57 23.37
N PRO A 224 -12.77 14.60 24.24
CA PRO A 224 -11.90 14.62 25.42
C PRO A 224 -12.13 13.43 26.36
N ALA A 225 -13.36 12.91 26.45
CA ALA A 225 -13.69 11.77 27.30
C ALA A 225 -13.02 10.49 26.79
N GLU A 226 -12.96 10.28 25.47
CA GLU A 226 -12.24 9.14 24.88
C GLU A 226 -10.73 9.26 25.07
N LEU A 227 -10.16 10.47 24.96
CA LEU A 227 -8.73 10.68 25.21
C LEU A 227 -8.36 10.39 26.67
N ALA A 228 -9.21 10.79 27.62
CA ALA A 228 -8.98 10.61 29.06
C ALA A 228 -8.92 9.14 29.50
N LEU A 229 -9.47 8.21 28.71
CA LEU A 229 -9.37 6.77 28.97
C LEU A 229 -7.96 6.21 28.75
N ASP A 230 -7.10 6.93 28.02
CA ASP A 230 -5.73 6.48 27.74
C ASP A 230 -4.79 6.88 28.89
N PRO A 231 -4.15 5.91 29.57
CA PRO A 231 -3.27 6.21 30.71
C PRO A 231 -2.11 7.15 30.35
N ALA A 232 -1.57 7.03 29.14
CA ALA A 232 -0.48 7.87 28.66
C ALA A 232 -0.94 9.30 28.30
N TYR A 233 -2.22 9.48 27.98
CA TYR A 233 -2.82 10.79 27.80
C TYR A 233 -3.15 11.45 29.14
N ALA A 234 -3.69 10.69 30.10
CA ALA A 234 -4.08 11.16 31.43
C ALA A 234 -2.89 11.50 32.33
N ALA A 235 -1.76 10.81 32.17
CA ALA A 235 -0.53 11.14 32.88
C ALA A 235 -0.02 12.53 32.44
N GLN A 236 -0.18 13.52 33.32
CA GLN A 236 0.30 14.89 33.06
C GLN A 236 1.84 14.96 33.09
N GLU A 237 2.50 14.12 33.89
CA GLU A 237 3.96 13.95 33.93
C GLU A 237 4.35 12.52 34.35
N GLY A 238 5.54 12.02 33.96
CA GLY A 238 6.18 10.85 34.58
C GLY A 238 6.23 9.54 33.79
N LEU A 239 5.44 9.34 32.72
CA LEU A 239 5.57 8.15 31.87
C LEU A 239 6.59 8.37 30.75
N PRO A 240 7.67 7.55 30.65
CA PRO A 240 8.62 7.64 29.55
C PRO A 240 7.98 7.15 28.25
N LEU A 241 7.42 8.07 27.46
CA LEU A 241 6.84 7.79 26.15
C LEU A 241 7.84 8.06 25.02
N PRO A 242 7.82 7.26 23.92
CA PRO A 242 8.54 7.60 22.70
C PRO A 242 8.16 9.00 22.21
N ALA A 243 9.15 9.75 21.69
CA ALA A 243 8.95 11.14 21.27
C ALA A 243 7.80 11.31 20.24
N VAL A 244 7.63 10.36 19.33
CA VAL A 244 6.53 10.37 18.34
C VAL A 244 5.16 10.25 19.00
N VAL A 245 5.03 9.41 20.04
CA VAL A 245 3.76 9.24 20.78
C VAL A 245 3.43 10.53 21.52
N ARG A 246 4.41 11.12 22.23
CA ARG A 246 4.22 12.39 22.93
C ARG A 246 3.72 13.51 22.01
N ARG A 247 4.39 13.69 20.87
CA ARG A 247 4.01 14.71 19.86
C ARG A 247 2.63 14.44 19.27
N ASN A 248 2.25 13.18 19.06
CA ASN A 248 0.91 12.83 18.59
C ASN A 248 -0.16 13.21 19.63
N LEU A 249 0.08 12.89 20.91
CA LEU A 249 -0.84 13.25 21.99
C LEU A 249 -0.98 14.77 22.13
N GLU A 250 0.10 15.53 21.98
CA GLU A 250 0.05 17.01 21.97
C GLU A 250 -0.85 17.56 20.84
N VAL A 251 -0.76 16.99 19.63
CA VAL A 251 -1.64 17.39 18.51
C VAL A 251 -3.10 17.09 18.84
N LEU A 252 -3.40 15.91 19.39
CA LEU A 252 -4.77 15.51 19.76
C LEU A 252 -5.33 16.38 20.89
N ARG A 253 -4.51 16.75 21.89
CA ARG A 253 -4.87 17.73 22.93
C ARG A 253 -5.26 19.06 22.31
N GLY A 254 -4.45 19.54 21.36
CA GLY A 254 -4.72 20.78 20.63
C GLY A 254 -6.08 20.77 19.94
N TRP A 255 -6.43 19.68 19.25
CA TRP A 255 -7.75 19.58 18.60
C TRP A 255 -8.91 19.42 19.59
N SER A 256 -8.73 18.63 20.65
CA SER A 256 -9.76 18.44 21.68
C SER A 256 -10.12 19.76 22.39
N ALA A 257 -9.13 20.63 22.64
CA ALA A 257 -9.34 21.94 23.24
C ALA A 257 -10.16 22.92 22.38
N LEU A 258 -10.23 22.71 21.06
CA LEU A 258 -11.03 23.55 20.15
C LEU A 258 -12.54 23.29 20.26
N GLY A 259 -12.94 22.17 20.89
CA GLY A 259 -14.34 21.78 21.06
C GLY A 259 -15.08 21.45 19.77
N GLU A 260 -16.35 21.06 19.91
CA GLU A 260 -17.24 20.79 18.78
C GLU A 260 -17.48 22.07 17.95
N PRO A 261 -17.31 22.03 16.62
CA PRO A 261 -17.73 23.14 15.78
C PRO A 261 -19.24 23.40 15.91
N GLY A 262 -19.63 24.68 15.79
CA GLY A 262 -21.02 25.03 15.49
C GLY A 262 -21.47 24.45 14.14
N VAL A 263 -22.79 24.42 13.91
CA VAL A 263 -23.47 23.77 12.75
C VAL A 263 -23.23 24.49 11.41
N ALA A 264 -22.14 25.24 11.23
CA ALA A 264 -21.89 25.91 9.95
C ALA A 264 -21.80 24.88 8.80
N ASP A 265 -22.75 24.95 7.87
CA ASP A 265 -23.08 23.91 6.87
C ASP A 265 -22.00 23.62 5.80
N ALA A 266 -20.84 24.30 5.85
CA ALA A 266 -19.86 24.26 4.76
C ALA A 266 -18.59 23.42 5.04
N VAL A 267 -18.33 23.00 6.29
CA VAL A 267 -17.07 22.36 6.66
C VAL A 267 -17.26 20.85 6.88
N ARG A 268 -16.44 20.02 6.24
CA ARG A 268 -16.43 18.57 6.49
C ARG A 268 -15.90 18.28 7.89
N ARG A 269 -16.42 17.25 8.54
CA ARG A 269 -15.96 16.85 9.88
C ARG A 269 -15.23 15.52 9.80
N ILE A 270 -14.07 15.46 10.45
CA ILE A 270 -13.31 14.23 10.63
C ILE A 270 -13.22 13.94 12.12
N ARG A 271 -13.98 12.96 12.58
CA ARG A 271 -13.99 12.50 13.97
C ARG A 271 -12.95 11.42 14.17
N LEU A 272 -11.94 11.69 14.98
CA LEU A 272 -11.03 10.66 15.48
C LEU A 272 -11.67 10.03 16.72
N ARG A 273 -12.00 8.74 16.61
CA ARG A 273 -12.69 7.98 17.65
C ARG A 273 -11.78 6.86 18.14
N PHE A 274 -11.65 6.73 19.46
CA PHE A 274 -10.82 5.72 20.11
C PHE A 274 -11.66 4.77 20.94
N PHE A 275 -11.06 3.64 21.31
CA PHE A 275 -11.72 2.62 22.13
C PHE A 275 -13.02 2.06 21.52
N LEU A 276 -13.03 1.91 20.18
CA LEU A 276 -14.15 1.36 19.41
C LEU A 276 -13.70 0.15 18.60
N ARG A 277 -14.11 -1.04 19.01
CA ARG A 277 -13.85 -2.29 18.28
C ARG A 277 -15.06 -2.63 17.41
N PRO A 278 -14.93 -2.72 16.07
CA PRO A 278 -16.06 -3.08 15.22
C PRO A 278 -16.51 -4.51 15.55
N VAL A 279 -17.82 -4.71 15.64
CA VAL A 279 -18.41 -6.04 15.90
C VAL A 279 -19.36 -6.48 14.79
N GLU A 280 -19.97 -5.55 14.07
CA GLU A 280 -20.94 -5.82 13.01
C GLU A 280 -21.07 -4.59 12.10
N LEU A 281 -21.25 -4.82 10.79
CA LEU A 281 -21.66 -3.79 9.85
C LEU A 281 -23.17 -3.89 9.65
N LEU A 282 -23.87 -2.81 9.95
CA LEU A 282 -25.32 -2.74 9.96
C LEU A 282 -25.86 -2.61 8.53
N GLU A 283 -26.90 -3.38 8.22
CA GLU A 283 -27.54 -3.41 6.91
C GLU A 283 -28.83 -2.58 6.89
N ARG A 284 -29.03 -1.81 5.83
CA ARG A 284 -30.34 -1.22 5.49
C ARG A 284 -30.49 -1.10 3.98
N GLY A 285 -31.51 -1.76 3.42
CA GLY A 285 -31.81 -1.71 1.99
C GLY A 285 -30.75 -2.41 1.12
N GLY A 286 -30.21 -3.53 1.58
CA GLY A 286 -29.20 -4.36 0.93
C GLY A 286 -27.78 -3.78 0.97
N ARG A 287 -27.52 -2.80 1.83
CA ARG A 287 -26.26 -2.04 1.84
C ARG A 287 -25.84 -1.67 3.26
N VAL A 288 -24.56 -1.30 3.42
CA VAL A 288 -24.07 -0.79 4.70
C VAL A 288 -24.77 0.53 5.07
N ALA A 289 -25.22 0.63 6.31
CA ALA A 289 -25.88 1.79 6.88
C ALA A 289 -25.24 2.26 8.19
N GLY A 290 -24.32 1.47 8.75
CA GLY A 290 -23.52 1.87 9.91
C GLY A 290 -22.58 0.78 10.35
N VAL A 291 -21.84 1.07 11.42
CA VAL A 291 -20.97 0.10 12.09
C VAL A 291 -21.36 0.08 13.55
N ARG A 292 -21.64 -1.11 14.07
CA ARG A 292 -21.75 -1.34 15.51
C ARG A 292 -20.36 -1.56 16.07
N PHE A 293 -20.03 -0.80 17.10
CA PHE A 293 -18.80 -0.90 17.85
C PHE A 293 -19.08 -1.38 19.27
N ALA A 294 -18.26 -2.31 19.76
CA ALA A 294 -18.10 -2.51 21.20
C ALA A 294 -17.14 -1.44 21.74
N ARG A 295 -17.55 -0.79 22.84
CA ARG A 295 -16.67 0.09 23.61
C ARG A 295 -15.62 -0.75 24.30
N THR A 296 -14.37 -0.28 24.28
CA THR A 296 -13.25 -0.96 24.91
C THR A 296 -12.61 -0.09 25.99
N VAL A 297 -11.85 -0.70 26.90
CA VAL A 297 -11.02 0.00 27.89
C VAL A 297 -9.64 -0.66 27.97
N PRO A 298 -8.58 0.06 28.38
CA PRO A 298 -7.28 -0.55 28.61
C PRO A 298 -7.37 -1.74 29.57
N ASP A 299 -6.64 -2.82 29.28
CA ASP A 299 -6.58 -4.03 30.11
C ASP A 299 -5.44 -4.03 31.13
N GLY A 300 -4.62 -2.97 31.16
CA GLY A 300 -3.42 -2.86 31.98
C GLY A 300 -2.18 -3.60 31.45
N ALA A 301 -2.32 -4.41 30.40
CA ALA A 301 -1.25 -5.19 29.75
C ALA A 301 -0.86 -4.65 28.36
N GLY A 302 -1.33 -3.45 28.01
CA GLY A 302 -1.08 -2.80 26.73
C GLY A 302 -2.08 -3.18 25.62
N GLY A 303 -3.07 -4.02 25.94
CA GLY A 303 -4.20 -4.34 25.11
C GLY A 303 -5.46 -3.58 25.54
N VAL A 304 -6.61 -4.17 25.22
CA VAL A 304 -7.94 -3.66 25.58
C VAL A 304 -8.90 -4.81 25.83
N GLN A 305 -9.92 -4.56 26.64
CA GLN A 305 -11.06 -5.46 26.87
C GLN A 305 -12.37 -4.76 26.56
N ASP A 306 -13.39 -5.51 26.16
CA ASP A 306 -14.73 -4.99 25.88
C ASP A 306 -15.45 -4.61 27.18
N THR A 307 -16.25 -3.54 27.15
CA THR A 307 -17.06 -3.11 28.30
C THR A 307 -18.47 -3.72 28.33
N GLY A 308 -18.87 -4.42 27.27
CA GLY A 308 -20.25 -4.87 27.05
C GLY A 308 -21.20 -3.77 26.56
N VAL A 309 -20.73 -2.52 26.44
CA VAL A 309 -21.51 -1.40 25.89
C VAL A 309 -21.28 -1.30 24.38
N TYR A 310 -22.36 -1.13 23.62
CA TYR A 310 -22.31 -0.99 22.17
C TYR A 310 -22.71 0.42 21.73
N GLU A 311 -22.10 0.90 20.66
CA GLU A 311 -22.44 2.14 19.97
C GLU A 311 -22.59 1.88 18.48
N ASP A 312 -23.70 2.36 17.91
CA ASP A 312 -23.94 2.31 16.48
C ASP A 312 -23.56 3.67 15.86
N VAL A 313 -22.65 3.66 14.90
CA VAL A 313 -22.24 4.84 14.14
C VAL A 313 -22.81 4.73 12.72
N GLU A 314 -23.66 5.68 12.32
CA GLU A 314 -24.25 5.71 10.98
C GLU A 314 -23.18 6.00 9.91
N ALA A 315 -23.15 5.18 8.86
CA ALA A 315 -22.28 5.37 7.71
C ALA A 315 -22.77 4.59 6.49
N GLN A 316 -22.74 5.22 5.31
CA GLN A 316 -23.08 4.57 4.04
C GLN A 316 -21.85 4.10 3.25
N LEU A 317 -20.66 4.35 3.80
CA LEU A 317 -19.36 3.92 3.30
C LEU A 317 -18.50 3.47 4.49
N VAL A 318 -17.95 2.26 4.41
CA VAL A 318 -16.99 1.74 5.39
C VAL A 318 -15.69 1.41 4.67
N LEU A 319 -14.57 1.97 5.15
CA LEU A 319 -13.22 1.72 4.62
C LEU A 319 -12.36 1.01 5.68
N ARG A 320 -11.96 -0.23 5.39
CA ARG A 320 -11.20 -1.08 6.31
C ARG A 320 -9.70 -0.84 6.13
N ALA A 321 -9.08 -0.13 7.07
CA ALA A 321 -7.66 0.23 7.09
C ALA A 321 -6.89 -0.49 8.21
N VAL A 322 -7.17 -1.78 8.40
CA VAL A 322 -6.62 -2.62 9.50
C VAL A 322 -5.31 -3.34 9.16
N GLY A 323 -4.71 -3.00 8.02
CA GLY A 323 -3.40 -3.47 7.57
C GLY A 323 -3.47 -4.35 6.33
N TYR A 324 -2.35 -4.40 5.60
CA TYR A 324 -2.17 -5.30 4.47
C TYR A 324 -1.86 -6.73 4.94
N ARG A 325 -1.89 -7.67 4.00
CA ARG A 325 -1.51 -9.06 4.17
C ARG A 325 -0.87 -9.58 2.88
N GLY A 326 0.17 -10.40 3.00
CA GLY A 326 0.68 -11.17 1.86
C GLY A 326 -0.38 -12.08 1.29
N VAL A 327 -0.26 -12.39 0.01
CA VAL A 327 -1.09 -13.38 -0.68
C VAL A 327 -0.19 -14.55 -1.03
N GLU A 328 -0.71 -15.76 -0.87
CA GLU A 328 -0.01 -16.96 -1.30
C GLU A 328 0.26 -16.89 -2.80
N LEU A 329 1.50 -17.20 -3.17
CA LEU A 329 1.90 -17.36 -4.55
C LEU A 329 2.05 -18.87 -4.82
N PRO A 330 1.13 -19.50 -5.58
CA PRO A 330 1.19 -20.93 -5.82
C PRO A 330 2.58 -21.38 -6.29
N GLY A 331 3.16 -22.36 -5.60
CA GLY A 331 4.52 -22.84 -5.82
C GLY A 331 5.59 -22.27 -4.87
N LEU A 332 5.27 -21.20 -4.13
CA LEU A 332 6.13 -20.64 -3.08
C LEU A 332 5.57 -20.99 -1.68
N PRO A 333 6.40 -21.38 -0.70
CA PRO A 333 5.94 -21.65 0.67
C PRO A 333 5.30 -20.40 1.29
N PHE A 334 4.24 -20.59 2.08
CA PHE A 334 3.50 -19.48 2.66
C PHE A 334 3.05 -19.77 4.10
N ASP A 335 3.38 -18.86 5.01
CA ASP A 335 2.84 -18.84 6.37
C ASP A 335 1.52 -18.07 6.34
N ALA A 336 0.41 -18.79 6.35
CA ALA A 336 -0.92 -18.20 6.32
C ALA A 336 -1.19 -17.31 7.55
N VAL A 337 -0.62 -17.61 8.72
CA VAL A 337 -0.85 -16.84 9.96
C VAL A 337 -0.17 -15.48 9.86
N ARG A 338 1.10 -15.46 9.45
CA ARG A 338 1.89 -14.22 9.32
C ARG A 338 1.58 -13.47 8.03
N GLY A 339 1.11 -14.17 7.00
CA GLY A 339 0.92 -13.64 5.66
C GLY A 339 2.24 -13.31 4.98
N THR A 340 3.24 -14.18 5.14
CA THR A 340 4.62 -13.99 4.67
C THR A 340 5.20 -15.31 4.15
N VAL A 341 6.28 -15.24 3.39
CA VAL A 341 7.03 -16.43 2.96
C VAL A 341 8.04 -16.81 4.06
N PRO A 342 8.03 -18.06 4.55
CA PRO A 342 9.03 -18.55 5.51
C PRO A 342 10.45 -18.39 4.98
N HIS A 343 11.35 -17.84 5.79
CA HIS A 343 12.72 -17.56 5.34
C HIS A 343 13.76 -17.61 6.47
N ALA A 344 15.03 -17.78 6.12
CA ALA A 344 16.20 -17.57 6.97
C ALA A 344 17.13 -16.53 6.31
N ALA A 345 17.25 -15.35 6.93
CA ALA A 345 17.97 -14.17 6.39
C ALA A 345 17.57 -13.74 4.94
N GLY A 346 16.47 -14.26 4.41
CA GLY A 346 15.98 -13.98 3.06
C GLY A 346 16.01 -15.18 2.14
N ARG A 347 16.70 -16.28 2.48
CA ARG A 347 16.58 -17.58 1.80
C ARG A 347 15.22 -18.19 2.09
N VAL A 348 14.45 -18.53 1.07
CA VAL A 348 13.14 -19.20 1.23
C VAL A 348 13.34 -20.53 1.95
N LEU A 349 12.47 -20.87 2.90
CA LEU A 349 12.50 -22.16 3.58
C LEU A 349 11.43 -23.10 3.01
N ARG A 350 11.85 -24.31 2.62
CA ARG A 350 10.98 -25.45 2.31
C ARG A 350 11.29 -26.55 3.32
N ASP A 351 10.26 -27.02 4.04
CA ASP A 351 10.41 -28.04 5.09
C ASP A 351 11.51 -27.70 6.13
N GLY A 352 11.64 -26.42 6.47
CA GLY A 352 12.63 -25.91 7.42
C GLY A 352 14.05 -25.71 6.87
N ALA A 353 14.32 -26.09 5.62
CA ALA A 353 15.63 -25.95 4.98
C ALA A 353 15.65 -24.83 3.92
N PRO A 354 16.77 -24.09 3.76
CA PRO A 354 16.93 -23.12 2.68
C PRO A 354 16.75 -23.76 1.30
N SER A 355 15.91 -23.17 0.46
CA SER A 355 15.70 -23.60 -0.92
C SER A 355 16.71 -22.90 -1.85
N PRO A 356 17.62 -23.64 -2.51
CA PRO A 356 18.67 -23.04 -3.33
C PRO A 356 18.11 -22.22 -4.49
N GLY A 357 18.57 -20.97 -4.59
CA GLY A 357 18.19 -20.05 -5.67
C GLY A 357 16.87 -19.32 -5.44
N GLU A 358 16.17 -19.53 -4.32
CA GLU A 358 14.92 -18.84 -3.99
C GLU A 358 15.09 -17.92 -2.78
N TYR A 359 14.78 -16.63 -2.96
CA TYR A 359 14.94 -15.61 -1.93
C TYR A 359 13.70 -14.72 -1.83
N VAL A 360 13.55 -14.01 -0.72
CA VAL A 360 12.50 -13.01 -0.51
C VAL A 360 13.04 -11.70 0.03
N ALA A 361 12.38 -10.59 -0.30
CA ALA A 361 12.66 -9.28 0.30
C ALA A 361 11.39 -8.42 0.41
N GLY A 362 11.45 -7.37 1.23
CA GLY A 362 10.34 -6.44 1.42
C GLY A 362 9.22 -6.98 2.31
N TRP A 363 7.97 -6.61 2.01
CA TRP A 363 6.82 -6.96 2.85
C TRP A 363 6.44 -8.44 2.81
N ILE A 364 6.68 -9.15 1.70
CA ILE A 364 6.45 -10.60 1.68
C ILE A 364 7.41 -11.36 2.61
N LYS A 365 8.58 -10.76 2.90
CA LYS A 365 9.57 -11.25 3.88
C LYS A 365 9.22 -10.82 5.32
N ARG A 366 9.02 -9.52 5.54
CA ARG A 366 8.94 -8.92 6.91
C ARG A 366 7.52 -8.69 7.44
N GLY A 367 6.52 -8.92 6.60
CA GLY A 367 5.17 -8.40 6.81
C GLY A 367 5.05 -6.90 6.45
N PRO A 368 3.81 -6.38 6.34
CA PRO A 368 3.55 -5.04 5.81
C PRO A 368 3.69 -3.95 6.87
N THR A 369 4.90 -3.81 7.38
CA THR A 369 5.26 -2.78 8.35
C THR A 369 6.55 -2.07 7.94
N GLY A 370 6.70 -0.84 8.43
CA GLY A 370 7.83 0.03 8.10
C GLY A 370 7.58 0.93 6.90
N VAL A 371 8.39 1.98 6.82
CA VAL A 371 8.36 2.97 5.73
C VAL A 371 9.13 2.46 4.51
N ILE A 372 9.08 3.19 3.39
CA ILE A 372 9.75 2.79 2.14
C ILE A 372 11.24 2.49 2.36
N GLY A 373 11.94 3.33 3.14
CA GLY A 373 13.37 3.16 3.45
C GLY A 373 13.72 1.86 4.19
N SER A 374 12.80 1.28 4.97
CA SER A 374 13.01 0.00 5.66
C SER A 374 13.23 -1.17 4.69
N ASN A 375 12.81 -1.03 3.43
CA ASN A 375 13.04 -2.04 2.41
C ASN A 375 14.50 -2.07 1.92
N ARG A 376 15.27 -1.00 2.09
CA ARG A 376 16.67 -0.93 1.65
C ARG A 376 17.56 -1.86 2.47
N SER A 377 17.46 -1.81 3.81
CA SER A 377 18.22 -2.72 4.68
C SER A 377 17.79 -4.18 4.51
N CYS A 378 16.49 -4.40 4.37
CA CYS A 378 15.92 -5.73 4.12
C CYS A 378 16.45 -6.35 2.81
N ALA A 379 16.52 -5.57 1.73
CA ALA A 379 17.08 -6.00 0.45
C ALA A 379 18.57 -6.32 0.56
N LYS A 380 19.35 -5.48 1.26
CA LYS A 380 20.79 -5.71 1.50
C LYS A 380 21.06 -7.04 2.21
N GLU A 381 20.29 -7.37 3.25
CA GLU A 381 20.43 -8.65 3.97
C GLU A 381 20.16 -9.84 3.05
N THR A 382 19.08 -9.77 2.25
CA THR A 382 18.74 -10.82 1.29
C THR A 382 19.83 -10.98 0.22
N VAL A 383 20.37 -9.87 -0.29
CA VAL A 383 21.45 -9.92 -1.29
C VAL A 383 22.75 -10.47 -0.70
N ALA A 384 23.10 -10.13 0.55
CA ALA A 384 24.26 -10.73 1.21
C ALA A 384 24.16 -12.25 1.25
N SER A 385 22.99 -12.78 1.63
CA SER A 385 22.70 -14.22 1.59
C SER A 385 22.81 -14.81 0.18
N LEU A 386 22.28 -14.12 -0.83
CA LEU A 386 22.38 -14.57 -2.22
C LEU A 386 23.83 -14.65 -2.71
N ILE A 387 24.65 -13.65 -2.34
CA ILE A 387 26.05 -13.60 -2.76
C ILE A 387 26.89 -14.69 -2.07
N GLU A 388 26.62 -15.00 -0.80
CA GLU A 388 27.22 -16.16 -0.12
C GLU A 388 26.94 -17.48 -0.84
N ASP A 389 25.76 -17.61 -1.46
CA ASP A 389 25.33 -18.84 -2.12
C ASP A 389 25.85 -18.96 -3.56
N VAL A 390 26.53 -17.95 -4.11
CA VAL A 390 27.01 -17.92 -5.51
C VAL A 390 27.77 -19.18 -5.95
N PRO A 391 28.67 -19.79 -5.15
CA PRO A 391 29.34 -21.04 -5.52
C PRO A 391 28.37 -22.20 -5.81
N LEU A 392 27.20 -22.21 -5.17
CA LEU A 392 26.12 -23.16 -5.42
C LEU A 392 25.29 -22.73 -6.65
N LEU A 393 24.96 -21.44 -6.75
CA LEU A 393 24.11 -20.89 -7.81
C LEU A 393 24.76 -20.97 -9.19
N ALA A 394 26.09 -20.83 -9.28
CA ALA A 394 26.85 -20.90 -10.54
C ALA A 394 26.76 -22.26 -11.24
N ARG A 395 26.33 -23.32 -10.53
CA ARG A 395 26.12 -24.66 -11.09
C ARG A 395 24.71 -24.86 -11.65
N ARG A 396 23.80 -23.91 -11.42
CA ARG A 396 22.42 -24.00 -11.86
C ARG A 396 22.31 -23.55 -13.32
N PRO A 397 21.42 -24.17 -14.11
CA PRO A 397 21.16 -23.69 -15.46
C PRO A 397 20.54 -22.29 -15.43
N ALA A 398 20.80 -21.51 -16.46
CA ALA A 398 20.10 -20.25 -16.72
C ALA A 398 20.00 -20.05 -18.23
N ALA A 399 18.86 -19.57 -18.71
CA ALA A 399 18.64 -19.29 -20.13
C ALA A 399 19.56 -18.16 -20.60
N GLU A 400 20.16 -18.29 -21.79
CA GLU A 400 20.99 -17.24 -22.39
C GLU A 400 20.21 -15.95 -22.62
N ASP A 401 18.99 -16.07 -23.16
CA ASP A 401 18.04 -14.97 -23.34
C ASP A 401 16.68 -15.31 -22.69
N PRO A 402 16.47 -14.94 -21.41
CA PRO A 402 15.20 -15.15 -20.74
C PRO A 402 14.01 -14.43 -21.42
N LEU A 403 14.23 -13.29 -22.09
CA LEU A 403 13.15 -12.54 -22.73
C LEU A 403 12.64 -13.27 -23.97
N ALA A 404 13.55 -13.83 -24.78
CA ALA A 404 13.16 -14.71 -25.89
C ALA A 404 12.35 -15.91 -25.39
N VAL A 405 12.76 -16.55 -24.29
CA VAL A 405 12.02 -17.69 -23.73
C VAL A 405 10.64 -17.28 -23.20
N LEU A 406 10.54 -16.14 -22.50
CA LEU A 406 9.24 -15.62 -22.04
C LEU A 406 8.30 -15.33 -23.23
N ARG A 407 8.81 -14.74 -24.33
CA ARG A 407 8.03 -14.52 -25.55
C ARG A 407 7.64 -15.84 -26.22
N ALA A 408 8.51 -16.86 -26.22
CA ALA A 408 8.22 -18.19 -26.73
C ALA A 408 7.13 -18.92 -25.91
N TRP A 409 6.99 -18.59 -24.61
CA TRP A 409 5.86 -19.02 -23.79
C TRP A 409 4.55 -18.26 -24.06
N GLY A 410 4.53 -17.38 -25.08
CA GLY A 410 3.35 -16.63 -25.47
C GLY A 410 3.15 -15.32 -24.72
N LEU A 411 4.04 -14.95 -23.81
CA LEU A 411 3.95 -13.68 -23.08
C LEU A 411 4.25 -12.49 -24.01
N ARG A 412 3.84 -11.30 -23.56
CA ARG A 412 4.14 -10.02 -24.22
C ARG A 412 4.76 -9.06 -23.20
N PRO A 413 6.05 -9.26 -22.86
CA PRO A 413 6.71 -8.39 -21.90
C PRO A 413 6.70 -6.94 -22.35
N VAL A 414 6.49 -6.03 -21.40
CA VAL A 414 6.65 -4.58 -21.59
C VAL A 414 7.99 -4.19 -21.01
N GLU A 415 8.96 -3.97 -21.89
CA GLU A 415 10.29 -3.48 -21.52
C GLU A 415 10.27 -1.99 -21.20
N TRP A 416 11.44 -1.43 -20.82
CA TRP A 416 11.56 -0.05 -20.37
C TRP A 416 11.01 0.98 -21.37
N ASP A 417 11.27 0.82 -22.66
CA ASP A 417 10.74 1.74 -23.70
C ASP A 417 9.22 1.72 -23.78
N GLY A 418 8.60 0.57 -23.50
CA GLY A 418 7.15 0.46 -23.39
C GLY A 418 6.61 1.22 -22.17
N TRP A 419 7.31 1.14 -21.03
CA TRP A 419 7.00 1.98 -19.87
C TRP A 419 7.15 3.48 -20.17
N LEU A 420 8.24 3.91 -20.80
CA LEU A 420 8.44 5.31 -21.20
C LEU A 420 7.35 5.79 -22.17
N SER A 421 6.80 4.90 -22.99
CA SER A 421 5.69 5.20 -23.89
C SER A 421 4.37 5.38 -23.15
N ILE A 422 4.12 4.58 -22.10
CA ILE A 422 3.01 4.83 -21.16
C ILE A 422 3.16 6.20 -20.52
N GLU A 423 4.34 6.54 -19.98
CA GLU A 423 4.58 7.82 -19.31
C GLU A 423 4.29 9.00 -20.24
N ARG A 424 4.78 8.96 -21.48
CA ARG A 424 4.47 9.99 -22.51
C ARG A 424 2.97 10.09 -22.80
N ALA A 425 2.25 8.97 -22.82
CA ALA A 425 0.81 8.96 -23.01
C ALA A 425 0.05 9.57 -21.81
N GLU A 426 0.51 9.33 -20.58
CA GLU A 426 -0.01 9.94 -19.36
C GLU A 426 0.20 11.46 -19.32
N GLU A 427 1.36 11.92 -19.79
CA GLU A 427 1.62 13.34 -19.97
C GLU A 427 0.73 13.97 -21.05
N ALA A 428 0.57 13.30 -22.20
CA ALA A 428 -0.27 13.77 -23.29
C ALA A 428 -1.74 13.86 -22.86
N LEU A 429 -2.22 12.86 -22.11
CA LEU A 429 -3.55 12.88 -21.48
C LEU A 429 -3.67 14.07 -20.52
N GLY A 430 -2.67 14.28 -19.67
CA GLY A 430 -2.59 15.45 -18.79
C GLY A 430 -2.73 16.77 -19.53
N ARG A 431 -1.92 16.98 -20.58
CA ARG A 431 -1.97 18.18 -21.44
C ARG A 431 -3.34 18.37 -22.08
N SER A 432 -3.97 17.31 -22.58
CA SER A 432 -5.31 17.38 -23.18
C SER A 432 -6.41 17.82 -22.19
N LEU A 433 -6.16 17.65 -20.88
CA LEU A 433 -7.07 18.02 -19.80
C LEU A 433 -6.69 19.36 -19.14
N GLY A 434 -5.63 20.03 -19.61
CA GLY A 434 -5.07 21.24 -18.98
C GLY A 434 -4.50 20.97 -17.59
N ARG A 435 -3.85 19.82 -17.40
CA ARG A 435 -3.28 19.35 -16.13
C ARG A 435 -1.82 18.90 -16.31
N GLY A 436 -1.14 18.65 -15.20
CA GLY A 436 0.07 17.83 -15.20
C GLY A 436 -0.22 16.38 -15.62
N PRO A 437 0.77 15.46 -15.54
CA PRO A 437 0.58 14.08 -15.96
C PRO A 437 -0.63 13.42 -15.28
N VAL A 438 -1.46 12.71 -16.04
CA VAL A 438 -2.65 12.01 -15.54
C VAL A 438 -2.52 10.53 -15.87
N LYS A 439 -2.70 9.67 -14.87
CA LYS A 439 -2.54 8.24 -15.06
C LYS A 439 -3.63 7.64 -15.95
N ILE A 440 -3.23 6.66 -16.75
CA ILE A 440 -4.15 5.78 -17.49
C ILE A 440 -4.71 4.74 -16.50
N PRO A 441 -6.04 4.66 -16.31
CA PRO A 441 -6.62 3.92 -15.19
C PRO A 441 -7.01 2.47 -15.49
N ASP A 442 -6.67 1.94 -16.67
CA ASP A 442 -7.11 0.61 -17.10
C ASP A 442 -6.06 -0.16 -17.90
N TRP A 443 -6.20 -1.48 -17.91
CA TRP A 443 -5.29 -2.41 -18.61
C TRP A 443 -5.20 -2.15 -20.11
N GLN A 444 -6.33 -1.89 -20.77
CA GLN A 444 -6.38 -1.72 -22.22
C GLN A 444 -5.58 -0.49 -22.64
N GLY A 445 -5.77 0.63 -21.97
CA GLY A 445 -5.07 1.88 -22.21
C GLY A 445 -3.58 1.77 -21.93
N LEU A 446 -3.18 1.14 -20.81
CA LEU A 446 -1.77 0.93 -20.48
C LEU A 446 -1.05 0.08 -21.55
N LEU A 447 -1.66 -1.04 -21.96
CA LEU A 447 -1.06 -1.92 -22.97
C LEU A 447 -1.11 -1.31 -24.37
N ALA A 448 -2.11 -0.48 -24.69
CA ALA A 448 -2.13 0.27 -25.95
C ALA A 448 -1.01 1.32 -25.99
N ALA A 449 -0.83 2.08 -24.91
CA ALA A 449 0.23 3.08 -24.81
C ALA A 449 1.63 2.45 -24.84
N ALA A 450 1.82 1.28 -24.21
CA ALA A 450 3.07 0.54 -24.26
C ALA A 450 3.48 0.13 -25.69
N ARG A 451 2.51 -0.20 -26.55
CA ARG A 451 2.75 -0.60 -27.95
C ARG A 451 3.01 0.58 -28.88
N GLY A 452 2.62 1.80 -28.49
CA GLY A 452 2.84 3.02 -29.29
C GLY A 452 4.32 3.37 -29.50
N ALA A 453 5.25 2.63 -28.87
CA ALA A 453 6.69 2.69 -29.10
C ALA A 453 7.14 2.04 -30.43
N SER A 454 6.34 1.14 -30.98
CA SER A 454 6.73 0.23 -32.08
C SER A 454 6.25 0.68 -33.47
N GLY A 455 5.86 1.95 -33.63
CA GLY A 455 5.32 2.52 -34.87
C GLY A 455 6.24 3.55 -35.50
#